data_AF-A0A2K9NM52-F1
#
_entry.id   AF-A0A2K9NM52-F1
#
_cell.length_a   1.000
_cell.length_b   1.000
_cell.length_c   1.000
_cell.angle_alpha   90.00
_cell.angle_beta   90.00
_cell.angle_gamma   90.00
#
_symmetry.space_group_name_H-M   'P 1'
#
loop_
_entity.id
_entity.type
_entity.pdbx_description
1 polymer ?
#
loop_
_entity_poly.entity_id
_entity_poly.type
_entity_poly.pdbx_seq_one_letter_code
_entity_poly.pdbx_strand_id
1 'polypeptide(L)'
;MNNFLQENLFAIILFLLLIILLLIGIIAFVVVKLLLSKTVQTQAQQPERIVLTPTVESPAVKVRKLSEEHVSEKFFCENHPDVASVGSCLICEDVFCEKCLIEHENMYFCKEHFKTFANNKWKQITDVKTTPHTPEDGLFVYHFKRHLWKNKQTPSFVLTHYKINIEEDFIESFVQLNVLEEDADKLAEDIERFRASH
;
A
#
# COMPACT_ATOMS: atom_id res chain seq x y z
N MET A 1 -42.38 -0.46 53.81
CA MET A 1 -41.35 -1.11 52.96
C MET A 1 -41.31 -0.55 51.53
N ASN A 2 -42.37 0.11 51.02
CA ASN A 2 -42.37 0.71 49.67
C ASN A 2 -41.57 2.03 49.58
N ASN A 3 -41.58 2.87 50.62
CA ASN A 3 -40.88 4.17 50.57
C ASN A 3 -39.34 4.04 50.54
N PHE A 4 -38.78 3.03 51.23
CA PHE A 4 -37.34 2.76 51.21
C PHE A 4 -36.85 2.24 49.85
N LEU A 5 -37.64 1.40 49.17
CA LEU A 5 -37.33 0.96 47.81
C LEU A 5 -37.49 2.10 46.81
N GLN A 6 -38.47 2.98 47.00
CA GLN A 6 -38.71 4.13 46.12
C GLN A 6 -37.60 5.19 46.22
N GLU A 7 -37.18 5.56 47.44
CA GLU A 7 -36.07 6.52 47.63
C GLU A 7 -34.73 5.99 47.08
N ASN A 8 -34.43 4.70 47.30
CA ASN A 8 -33.21 4.09 46.75
C ASN A 8 -33.28 3.94 45.22
N LEU A 9 -34.47 3.66 44.65
CA LEU A 9 -34.65 3.57 43.21
C LEU A 9 -34.40 4.93 42.54
N PHE A 10 -34.90 6.03 43.12
CA PHE A 10 -34.62 7.37 42.62
C PHE A 10 -33.12 7.72 42.67
N ALA A 11 -32.43 7.36 43.75
CA ALA A 11 -31.00 7.56 43.88
C ALA A 11 -30.20 6.77 42.82
N ILE A 12 -30.57 5.50 42.58
CA ILE A 12 -29.93 4.65 41.57
C ILE A 12 -30.16 5.21 40.16
N ILE A 13 -31.38 5.62 39.82
CA ILE A 13 -31.70 6.19 38.51
C ILE A 13 -30.89 7.48 38.27
N LEU A 14 -30.80 8.36 39.28
CA LEU A 14 -30.04 9.61 39.16
C LEU A 14 -28.54 9.35 38.98
N PHE A 15 -27.99 8.36 39.69
CA PHE A 15 -26.60 7.93 39.52
C PHE A 15 -26.34 7.36 38.12
N LEU A 16 -27.25 6.53 37.60
CA LEU A 16 -27.15 5.96 36.25
C LEU A 16 -27.20 7.04 35.17
N LEU A 17 -28.06 8.05 35.34
CA LEU A 17 -28.18 9.20 34.44
C LEU A 17 -26.89 10.02 34.42
N LEU A 18 -26.24 10.19 35.58
CA LEU A 18 -24.94 10.87 35.70
C LEU A 18 -23.82 10.09 34.97
N ILE A 19 -23.81 8.75 35.07
CA ILE A 19 -22.87 7.91 34.31
C ILE A 19 -23.10 8.04 32.81
N ILE A 20 -24.35 8.02 32.35
CA ILE A 20 -24.67 8.16 30.92
C ILE A 20 -24.21 9.52 30.39
N LEU A 21 -24.43 10.61 31.14
CA LEU A 21 -23.94 11.94 30.75
C LEU A 21 -22.41 11.99 30.67
N LEU A 22 -21.71 11.32 31.60
CA LEU A 22 -20.25 11.23 31.59
C LEU A 22 -19.75 10.46 30.36
N LEU A 23 -20.39 9.35 30.01
CA LEU A 23 -20.05 8.56 28.81
C LEU A 23 -20.27 9.36 27.52
N ILE A 24 -21.38 10.09 27.41
CA ILE A 24 -21.63 10.98 26.25
C ILE A 24 -20.55 12.05 26.14
N GLY A 25 -20.13 12.63 27.27
CA GLY A 25 -19.03 13.60 27.31
C GLY A 25 -17.70 13.04 26.80
N ILE A 26 -17.34 11.81 27.20
CA ILE A 26 -16.13 11.13 26.73
C ILE A 26 -16.20 10.87 25.22
N ILE A 27 -17.33 10.36 24.72
CA ILE A 27 -17.51 10.07 23.29
C ILE A 27 -17.41 11.37 22.48
N ALA A 28 -18.10 12.44 22.91
CA ALA A 28 -18.01 13.75 22.26
C ALA A 28 -16.57 14.29 22.25
N PHE A 29 -15.84 14.15 23.37
CA PHE A 29 -14.43 14.55 23.46
C PHE A 29 -13.53 13.79 22.49
N VAL A 30 -13.69 12.46 22.38
CA VAL A 30 -12.92 11.63 21.43
C VAL A 30 -13.24 12.01 19.99
N VAL A 31 -14.52 12.22 19.64
CA VAL A 31 -14.93 12.63 18.29
C VAL A 31 -14.35 14.01 17.95
N VAL A 32 -14.42 14.98 18.86
CA VAL A 32 -13.82 16.31 18.65
C VAL A 32 -12.31 16.22 18.51
N LYS A 33 -11.62 15.41 19.32
CA LYS A 33 -10.18 15.20 19.20
C LYS A 33 -9.80 14.57 17.86
N LEU A 34 -10.57 13.58 17.38
CA LEU A 34 -10.33 12.92 16.09
C LEU A 34 -10.63 13.84 14.89
N LEU A 35 -11.63 14.71 15.00
CA LEU A 35 -11.92 15.71 13.97
C LEU A 35 -10.87 16.83 13.95
N LEU A 36 -10.41 17.30 15.11
CA LEU A 36 -9.35 18.29 15.21
C LEU A 36 -7.98 17.73 14.81
N SER A 37 -7.69 16.45 15.09
CA SER A 37 -6.42 15.82 14.69
C SER A 37 -6.29 15.65 13.17
N LYS A 38 -7.40 15.69 12.41
CA LYS A 38 -7.35 15.72 10.94
C LYS A 38 -6.91 17.08 10.36
N THR A 39 -6.75 18.12 11.20
CA THR A 39 -6.42 19.50 10.74
C THR A 39 -4.93 19.86 10.98
N VAL A 40 -4.11 18.95 11.52
CA VAL A 40 -2.68 19.20 11.82
C VAL A 40 -1.76 18.18 11.11
N GLN A 41 -2.07 17.87 9.84
CA GLN A 41 -1.14 17.21 8.91
C GLN A 41 -1.19 17.84 7.50
N THR A 42 -1.31 19.16 7.44
CA THR A 42 -0.99 19.92 6.24
C THR A 42 -0.11 21.11 6.62
N GLN A 43 1.05 20.82 7.19
CA GLN A 43 2.22 21.66 7.00
C GLN A 43 3.18 20.90 6.09
N ALA A 44 3.26 21.42 4.87
CA ALA A 44 4.29 21.14 3.91
C ALA A 44 5.68 21.17 4.57
N GLN A 45 6.34 20.02 4.64
CA GLN A 45 7.79 20.03 4.53
C GLN A 45 8.11 20.35 3.08
N GLN A 46 8.42 21.62 2.83
CA GLN A 46 9.28 21.99 1.72
C GLN A 46 10.59 21.18 1.86
N PRO A 47 11.04 20.44 0.83
CA PRO A 47 12.44 20.12 0.73
C PRO A 47 13.17 21.44 0.49
N GLU A 48 13.98 21.81 1.47
CA GLU A 48 15.03 22.81 1.36
C GLU A 48 15.75 22.64 0.01
N ARG A 49 15.75 23.70 -0.81
CA ARG A 49 16.58 23.74 -2.01
C ARG A 49 18.03 23.66 -1.57
N ILE A 50 18.61 22.47 -1.63
CA ILE A 50 20.05 22.30 -1.56
C ILE A 50 20.63 22.94 -2.83
N VAL A 51 21.17 24.15 -2.69
CA VAL A 51 22.08 24.74 -3.67
C VAL A 51 23.41 23.98 -3.53
N LEU A 52 23.59 22.93 -4.33
CA LEU A 52 24.88 22.27 -4.48
C LEU A 52 25.75 23.09 -5.44
N THR A 53 26.66 23.87 -4.87
CA THR A 53 27.90 24.27 -5.54
C THR A 53 28.68 23.04 -6.01
N PRO A 54 29.23 23.02 -7.23
CA PRO A 54 29.95 21.87 -7.75
C PRO A 54 31.41 21.93 -7.34
N THR A 55 31.88 21.03 -6.48
CA THR A 55 33.32 20.72 -6.43
C THR A 55 33.60 19.32 -5.88
N VAL A 56 34.46 18.63 -6.63
CA VAL A 56 35.29 17.46 -6.27
C VAL A 56 34.66 16.07 -6.39
N GLU A 57 34.86 15.51 -7.59
CA GLU A 57 35.41 14.17 -7.88
C GLU A 57 34.94 12.99 -7.01
N SER A 58 34.06 12.16 -7.59
CA SER A 58 33.76 10.80 -7.14
C SER A 58 34.02 9.82 -8.29
N PRO A 59 34.63 8.64 -8.02
CA PRO A 59 35.12 7.75 -9.06
C PRO A 59 33.98 7.08 -9.82
N ALA A 60 34.18 6.94 -11.13
CA ALA A 60 33.24 6.39 -12.09
C ALA A 60 32.78 4.96 -11.72
N VAL A 61 31.67 4.85 -11.00
CA VAL A 61 30.85 3.64 -10.99
C VAL A 61 30.15 3.57 -12.34
N LYS A 62 30.59 2.64 -13.17
CA LYS A 62 29.93 2.30 -14.44
C LYS A 62 28.51 1.79 -14.14
N VAL A 63 27.54 2.70 -14.11
CA VAL A 63 26.12 2.36 -14.21
C VAL A 63 25.95 1.69 -15.56
N ARG A 64 25.84 0.36 -15.56
CA ARG A 64 25.41 -0.40 -16.73
C ARG A 64 24.07 0.18 -17.17
N LYS A 65 24.01 0.66 -18.41
CA LYS A 65 22.75 1.01 -19.09
C LYS A 65 21.86 -0.24 -19.08
N LEU A 66 20.98 -0.33 -18.08
CA LEU A 66 19.85 -1.24 -18.11
C LEU A 66 18.93 -0.70 -19.21
N SER A 67 18.59 -1.60 -20.12
CA SER A 67 17.81 -1.39 -21.34
C SER A 67 16.73 -0.31 -21.23
N GLU A 68 16.72 0.55 -22.24
CA GLU A 68 15.69 1.55 -22.56
C GLU A 68 14.31 0.89 -22.81
N GLU A 69 13.68 0.29 -21.81
CA GLU A 69 12.22 0.20 -21.79
C GLU A 69 11.73 1.61 -21.44
N HIS A 70 11.20 2.33 -22.44
CA HIS A 70 10.50 3.60 -22.27
C HIS A 70 9.42 3.43 -21.18
N VAL A 71 9.73 3.80 -19.95
CA VAL A 71 8.72 4.04 -18.92
C VAL A 71 8.01 5.30 -19.37
N SER A 72 6.88 5.12 -20.07
CA SER A 72 5.97 6.21 -20.40
C SER A 72 5.44 6.75 -19.08
N GLU A 73 6.07 7.80 -18.55
CA GLU A 73 5.61 8.50 -17.36
C GLU A 73 4.24 9.13 -17.65
N LYS A 74 3.17 8.38 -17.38
CA LYS A 74 1.81 8.90 -17.40
C LYS A 74 1.60 9.65 -16.09
N PHE A 75 1.40 10.96 -16.16
CA PHE A 75 1.12 11.81 -14.99
C PHE A 75 -0.37 12.10 -14.78
N PHE A 76 -1.19 11.73 -15.77
CA PHE A 76 -2.61 12.00 -15.80
C PHE A 76 -3.39 10.69 -15.74
N CYS A 77 -4.57 10.75 -15.13
CA CYS A 77 -5.45 9.59 -14.99
C CYS A 77 -5.86 9.02 -16.35
N GLU A 78 -5.77 7.71 -16.51
CA GLU A 78 -6.16 7.00 -17.74
C GLU A 78 -7.61 7.31 -18.17
N ASN A 79 -8.51 7.47 -17.18
CA ASN A 79 -9.92 7.75 -17.43
C ASN A 79 -10.24 9.26 -17.52
N HIS A 80 -9.34 10.11 -17.03
CA HIS A 80 -9.55 11.55 -16.94
C HIS A 80 -8.24 12.29 -17.29
N PRO A 81 -7.96 12.50 -18.59
CA PRO A 81 -6.69 13.08 -19.05
C PRO A 81 -6.37 14.46 -18.46
N ASP A 82 -7.38 15.20 -18.01
CA ASP A 82 -7.23 16.54 -17.43
C ASP A 82 -6.92 16.53 -15.92
N VAL A 83 -6.90 15.35 -15.28
CA VAL A 83 -6.75 15.21 -13.83
C VAL A 83 -5.47 14.46 -13.52
N ALA A 84 -4.65 15.00 -12.62
CA ALA A 84 -3.42 14.35 -12.17
C ALA A 84 -3.71 13.00 -11.49
N SER A 85 -2.84 12.02 -11.75
CA SER A 85 -2.91 10.72 -11.07
C SER A 85 -2.37 10.80 -9.65
N VAL A 86 -2.93 10.01 -8.74
CA VAL A 86 -2.48 9.90 -7.35
C VAL A 86 -1.76 8.57 -7.06
N GLY A 87 -1.87 7.59 -7.97
CA GLY A 87 -1.25 6.28 -7.82
C GLY A 87 -1.55 5.37 -9.01
N SER A 88 -1.05 4.14 -8.95
CA SER A 88 -1.23 3.12 -9.98
C SER A 88 -2.02 1.92 -9.49
N CYS A 89 -2.73 1.24 -10.39
CA CYS A 89 -3.38 -0.02 -10.09
C CYS A 89 -2.36 -1.16 -9.98
N LEU A 90 -2.45 -1.98 -8.93
CA LEU A 90 -1.56 -3.12 -8.71
C LEU A 90 -1.65 -4.24 -9.77
N ILE A 91 -2.77 -4.34 -10.50
CA ILE A 91 -2.96 -5.35 -11.55
C ILE A 91 -2.47 -4.83 -12.90
N CYS A 92 -3.03 -3.73 -13.41
CA CYS A 92 -2.70 -3.24 -14.76
C CYS A 92 -1.52 -2.26 -14.85
N GLU A 93 -1.00 -1.77 -13.71
CA GLU A 93 0.08 -0.76 -13.65
C GLU A 93 -0.26 0.61 -14.26
N ASP A 94 -1.48 0.83 -14.77
CA ASP A 94 -1.92 2.15 -15.20
C ASP A 94 -2.18 3.09 -14.02
N VAL A 95 -2.09 4.39 -14.29
CA VAL A 95 -2.22 5.46 -13.29
C VAL A 95 -3.63 6.04 -13.26
N PHE A 96 -4.12 6.35 -12.07
CA PHE A 96 -5.50 6.80 -11.86
C PHE A 96 -5.57 7.97 -10.87
N CYS A 97 -6.61 8.80 -10.99
CA CYS A 97 -6.95 9.81 -10.00
C CYS A 97 -7.66 9.19 -8.79
N GLU A 98 -7.77 9.96 -7.71
CA GLU A 98 -8.38 9.54 -6.43
C GLU A 98 -9.80 8.95 -6.58
N LYS A 99 -10.59 9.42 -7.56
CA LYS A 99 -11.96 8.92 -7.81
C LYS A 99 -12.01 7.60 -8.58
N CYS A 100 -10.93 7.23 -9.25
CA CYS A 100 -10.82 6.04 -10.08
C CYS A 100 -10.04 4.91 -9.40
N LEU A 101 -9.23 5.26 -8.41
CA LEU A 101 -8.45 4.34 -7.60
C LEU A 101 -9.23 3.97 -6.33
N ILE A 102 -9.35 2.68 -6.06
CA ILE A 102 -9.97 2.12 -4.86
C ILE A 102 -8.85 1.59 -3.98
N GLU A 103 -8.82 2.05 -2.73
CA GLU A 103 -7.93 1.52 -1.70
C GLU A 103 -8.63 0.41 -0.89
N HIS A 104 -7.94 -0.70 -0.69
CA HIS A 104 -8.39 -1.80 0.17
C HIS A 104 -7.19 -2.43 0.86
N GLU A 105 -7.13 -2.38 2.19
CA GLU A 105 -6.01 -2.94 2.97
C GLU A 105 -4.62 -2.42 2.52
N ASN A 106 -4.51 -1.12 2.23
CA ASN A 106 -3.32 -0.47 1.65
C ASN A 106 -2.94 -0.93 0.23
N MET A 107 -3.81 -1.68 -0.44
CA MET A 107 -3.67 -2.05 -1.85
C MET A 107 -4.52 -1.13 -2.73
N TYR A 108 -3.99 -0.76 -3.89
CA TYR A 108 -4.64 0.18 -4.80
C TYR A 108 -5.04 -0.49 -6.11
N PHE A 109 -6.32 -0.40 -6.48
CA PHE A 109 -6.86 -1.00 -7.69
C PHE A 109 -7.73 0.00 -8.46
N CYS A 110 -7.76 -0.09 -9.80
CA CYS A 110 -8.79 0.62 -10.55
C CYS A 110 -10.16 -0.05 -10.34
N LYS A 111 -11.25 0.64 -10.65
CA LYS A 111 -12.63 0.11 -10.46
C LYS A 111 -12.86 -1.27 -11.08
N GLU A 112 -12.31 -1.50 -12.27
CA GLU A 112 -12.48 -2.77 -12.99
C GLU A 112 -11.69 -3.89 -12.32
N HIS A 113 -10.41 -3.66 -12.04
CA HIS A 113 -9.55 -4.66 -11.43
C HIS A 113 -9.84 -4.92 -9.96
N PHE A 114 -10.43 -3.96 -9.23
CA PHE A 114 -10.93 -4.20 -7.88
C PHE A 114 -12.00 -5.29 -7.86
N LYS A 115 -12.88 -5.31 -8.87
CA LYS A 115 -13.88 -6.37 -9.03
C LYS A 115 -13.22 -7.73 -9.27
N THR A 116 -12.16 -7.78 -10.09
CA THR A 116 -11.37 -9.01 -10.29
C THR A 116 -10.72 -9.45 -9.00
N PHE A 117 -10.12 -8.53 -8.24
CA PHE A 117 -9.52 -8.82 -6.94
C PHE A 117 -10.53 -9.41 -5.96
N ALA A 118 -11.68 -8.74 -5.76
CA ALA A 118 -12.67 -9.12 -4.75
C ALA A 118 -13.44 -10.41 -5.05
N ASN A 119 -13.57 -10.80 -6.32
CA ASN A 119 -14.35 -11.98 -6.72
C ASN A 119 -13.52 -13.27 -6.84
N ASN A 120 -12.20 -13.18 -6.72
CA ASN A 120 -11.32 -14.33 -6.90
C ASN A 120 -10.52 -14.62 -5.64
N LYS A 121 -10.03 -15.85 -5.55
CA LYS A 121 -9.04 -16.25 -4.56
C LYS A 121 -7.65 -16.10 -5.15
N TRP A 122 -6.73 -15.65 -4.30
CA TRP A 122 -5.36 -15.34 -4.68
C TRP A 122 -4.41 -16.23 -3.90
N LYS A 123 -3.37 -16.73 -4.58
CA LYS A 123 -2.32 -17.55 -3.99
C LYS A 123 -0.98 -16.90 -4.27
N GLN A 124 -0.19 -16.76 -3.22
CA GLN A 124 1.19 -16.33 -3.30
C GLN A 124 2.03 -17.46 -3.92
N ILE A 125 2.84 -17.13 -4.93
CA ILE A 125 3.73 -18.09 -5.60
C ILE A 125 5.21 -17.79 -5.44
N THR A 126 5.57 -16.61 -4.90
CA THR A 126 6.96 -16.25 -4.58
C THR A 126 7.08 -15.58 -3.22
N ASP A 127 8.26 -15.66 -2.61
CA ASP A 127 8.63 -14.89 -1.41
C ASP A 127 10.13 -14.55 -1.46
N VAL A 128 10.47 -13.50 -2.21
CA VAL A 128 11.87 -13.14 -2.47
C VAL A 128 12.32 -12.11 -1.46
N LYS A 129 13.25 -12.51 -0.58
CA LYS A 129 13.93 -11.59 0.34
C LYS A 129 14.98 -10.77 -0.42
N THR A 130 14.94 -9.46 -0.28
CA THR A 130 15.99 -8.53 -0.71
C THR A 130 16.53 -7.74 0.47
N THR A 131 17.78 -7.30 0.34
CA THR A 131 18.49 -6.45 1.32
C THR A 131 19.02 -5.20 0.63
N PRO A 132 19.53 -4.20 1.36
CA PRO A 132 20.21 -3.07 0.72
C PRO A 132 21.43 -3.46 -0.13
N HIS A 133 21.98 -4.66 0.10
CA HIS A 133 23.12 -5.19 -0.65
C HIS A 133 22.70 -6.02 -1.87
N THR A 134 21.44 -6.48 -1.91
CA THR A 134 20.90 -7.31 -3.00
C THR A 134 19.50 -6.85 -3.45
N PRO A 135 19.27 -5.55 -3.71
CA PRO A 135 17.95 -5.05 -4.13
C PRO A 135 17.47 -5.67 -5.45
N GLU A 136 18.40 -6.06 -6.31
CA GLU A 136 18.13 -6.62 -7.64
C GLU A 136 17.48 -8.00 -7.61
N ASP A 137 17.63 -8.76 -6.52
CA ASP A 137 17.11 -10.13 -6.41
C ASP A 137 15.59 -10.19 -6.62
N GLY A 138 14.87 -9.12 -6.32
CA GLY A 138 13.41 -9.03 -6.51
C GLY A 138 12.96 -8.56 -7.90
N LEU A 139 13.85 -8.06 -8.76
CA LEU A 139 13.48 -7.45 -10.05
C LEU A 139 12.75 -8.42 -10.97
N PHE A 140 13.17 -9.69 -11.01
CA PHE A 140 12.57 -10.68 -11.91
C PHE A 140 11.07 -10.89 -11.63
N VAL A 141 10.63 -10.68 -10.38
CA VAL A 141 9.22 -10.80 -9.98
C VAL A 141 8.38 -9.73 -10.68
N TYR A 142 8.86 -8.49 -10.70
CA TYR A 142 8.20 -7.38 -11.41
C TYR A 142 8.21 -7.59 -12.92
N HIS A 143 9.33 -8.06 -13.48
CA HIS A 143 9.42 -8.37 -14.92
C HIS A 143 8.48 -9.50 -15.32
N PHE A 144 8.38 -10.55 -14.50
CA PHE A 144 7.45 -11.65 -14.73
C PHE A 144 5.99 -11.18 -14.66
N LYS A 145 5.63 -10.38 -13.64
CA LYS A 145 4.29 -9.75 -13.55
C LYS A 145 3.96 -8.97 -14.82
N ARG A 146 4.88 -8.12 -15.30
CA ARG A 146 4.70 -7.37 -16.55
C ARG A 146 4.55 -8.28 -17.75
N HIS A 147 5.32 -9.36 -17.82
CA HIS A 147 5.21 -10.38 -18.87
C HIS A 147 3.83 -11.05 -18.86
N LEU A 148 3.32 -11.44 -17.69
CA LEU A 148 1.98 -12.01 -17.52
C LEU A 148 0.89 -11.06 -18.03
N TRP A 149 0.99 -9.77 -17.66
CA TRP A 149 0.00 -8.79 -18.07
C TRP A 149 0.08 -8.48 -19.57
N LYS A 150 1.24 -8.05 -20.07
CA LYS A 150 1.41 -7.62 -21.46
C LYS A 150 1.14 -8.74 -22.46
N ASN A 151 1.58 -9.97 -22.18
CA ASN A 151 1.55 -11.05 -23.18
C ASN A 151 0.40 -12.04 -22.98
N LYS A 152 -0.02 -12.28 -21.73
CA LYS A 152 -1.03 -13.29 -21.40
C LYS A 152 -2.34 -12.69 -20.88
N GLN A 153 -2.37 -11.37 -20.59
CA GLN A 153 -3.50 -10.72 -19.93
C GLN A 153 -3.90 -11.41 -18.62
N THR A 154 -2.94 -12.05 -17.95
CA THR A 154 -3.18 -12.81 -16.72
C THR A 154 -3.12 -11.87 -15.51
N PRO A 155 -4.20 -11.71 -14.73
CA PRO A 155 -4.22 -10.85 -13.56
C PRO A 155 -3.24 -11.36 -12.50
N SER A 156 -2.37 -10.46 -12.03
CA SER A 156 -1.41 -10.73 -10.96
C SER A 156 -1.02 -9.42 -10.29
N PHE A 157 -0.59 -9.48 -9.03
CA PHE A 157 -0.09 -8.31 -8.31
C PHE A 157 1.08 -8.66 -7.41
N VAL A 158 1.95 -7.69 -7.18
CA VAL A 158 3.11 -7.83 -6.29
C VAL A 158 2.84 -7.08 -4.99
N LEU A 159 3.08 -7.74 -3.87
CA LEU A 159 3.13 -7.13 -2.54
C LEU A 159 4.57 -7.11 -2.05
N THR A 160 4.96 -6.03 -1.38
CA THR A 160 6.25 -5.93 -0.73
C THR A 160 6.04 -5.67 0.75
N HIS A 161 6.53 -6.57 1.59
CA HIS A 161 6.53 -6.40 3.04
C HIS A 161 7.93 -6.06 3.53
N TYR A 162 8.02 -5.25 4.58
CA TYR A 162 9.29 -4.81 5.14
C TYR A 162 9.46 -5.36 6.54
N LYS A 163 10.68 -5.80 6.86
CA LYS A 163 11.08 -6.24 8.20
C LYS A 163 12.37 -5.55 8.59
N ILE A 164 12.42 -5.01 9.80
CA ILE A 164 13.65 -4.41 10.33
C ILE A 164 14.53 -5.54 10.88
N ASN A 165 15.74 -5.66 10.36
CA ASN A 165 16.79 -6.51 10.91
C ASN A 165 17.58 -5.67 11.93
N ILE A 166 17.35 -5.95 13.22
CA ILE A 166 17.93 -5.19 14.34
C ILE A 166 19.40 -5.55 14.54
N GLU A 167 19.80 -6.78 14.21
CA GLU A 167 21.16 -7.27 14.41
C GLU A 167 22.14 -6.61 13.45
N GLU A 168 21.72 -6.45 12.19
CA GLU A 168 22.54 -5.91 11.11
C GLU A 168 22.19 -4.45 10.76
N ASP A 169 21.24 -3.84 11.48
CA ASP A 169 20.80 -2.44 11.33
C ASP A 169 20.35 -2.06 9.90
N PHE A 170 19.50 -2.89 9.29
CA PHE A 170 18.92 -2.58 7.98
C PHE A 170 17.49 -3.11 7.79
N ILE A 171 16.84 -2.68 6.71
CA ILE A 171 15.49 -3.11 6.33
C ILE A 171 15.57 -4.22 5.27
N GLU A 172 14.95 -5.34 5.56
CA GLU A 172 14.69 -6.44 4.64
C GLU A 172 13.37 -6.20 3.92
N SER A 173 13.32 -6.49 2.62
CA SER A 173 12.09 -6.46 1.84
C SER A 173 11.73 -7.88 1.37
N PHE A 174 10.45 -8.23 1.41
CA PHE A 174 9.93 -9.52 0.97
C PHE A 174 8.98 -9.27 -0.19
N VAL A 175 9.41 -9.61 -1.41
CA VAL A 175 8.68 -9.36 -2.64
C VAL A 175 7.89 -10.60 -3.03
N GLN A 176 6.56 -10.47 -3.04
CA GLN A 176 5.62 -11.57 -3.16
C GLN A 176 4.71 -11.37 -4.37
N LEU A 177 4.72 -12.30 -5.31
CA LEU A 177 3.79 -12.33 -6.43
C LEU A 177 2.57 -13.16 -6.05
N ASN A 178 1.40 -12.53 -6.20
CA ASN A 178 0.10 -13.15 -6.00
C ASN A 178 -0.58 -13.30 -7.36
N VAL A 179 -1.09 -14.50 -7.60
CA VAL A 179 -1.80 -14.89 -8.82
C VAL A 179 -3.14 -15.52 -8.47
N LEU A 180 -4.01 -15.69 -9.45
CA LEU A 180 -5.27 -16.41 -9.26
C LEU A 180 -4.97 -17.85 -8.80
N GLU A 181 -5.73 -18.33 -7.81
CA GLU A 181 -5.50 -19.64 -7.19
C GLU A 181 -5.54 -20.79 -8.22
N GLU A 182 -6.39 -20.69 -9.24
CA GLU A 182 -6.53 -21.67 -10.32
C GLU A 182 -5.30 -21.81 -11.24
N ASP A 183 -4.51 -20.74 -11.38
CA ASP A 183 -3.32 -20.70 -12.23
C ASP A 183 -2.02 -20.91 -11.44
N ALA A 184 -2.10 -20.96 -10.10
CA ALA A 184 -0.96 -20.80 -9.22
C ALA A 184 0.13 -21.85 -9.43
N ASP A 185 -0.23 -23.13 -9.54
CA ASP A 185 0.77 -24.21 -9.64
C ASP A 185 1.55 -24.14 -10.95
N LYS A 186 0.86 -23.82 -12.06
CA LYS A 186 1.49 -23.61 -13.36
C LYS A 186 2.38 -22.36 -13.37
N LEU A 187 1.89 -21.25 -12.80
CA LEU A 187 2.63 -19.99 -12.79
C LEU A 187 3.85 -20.04 -11.86
N ALA A 188 3.81 -20.85 -10.80
CA ALA A 188 4.96 -21.13 -9.94
C ALA A 188 6.09 -21.84 -10.71
N GLU A 189 5.77 -22.77 -11.61
CA GLU A 189 6.78 -23.37 -12.49
C GLU A 189 7.28 -22.41 -13.57
N ASP A 190 6.38 -21.59 -14.14
CA ASP A 190 6.72 -20.58 -15.15
C ASP A 190 7.70 -19.53 -14.61
N ILE A 191 7.51 -19.05 -13.38
CA ILE A 191 8.35 -18.00 -12.81
C ILE A 191 9.77 -18.49 -12.49
N GLU A 192 9.94 -19.74 -12.04
CA GLU A 192 11.27 -20.31 -11.81
C GLU A 192 12.04 -20.47 -13.14
N ARG A 193 11.35 -20.89 -14.20
CA ARG A 193 11.93 -20.92 -15.55
C ARG A 193 12.27 -19.53 -16.06
N PHE A 194 11.41 -18.54 -15.80
CA PHE A 194 11.66 -17.15 -16.16
C PHE A 194 12.90 -16.61 -15.46
N ARG A 195 13.04 -16.86 -14.15
CA ARG A 195 14.20 -16.48 -13.34
C ARG A 195 15.50 -17.09 -13.86
N ALA A 196 15.51 -18.36 -14.26
CA ALA A 196 16.71 -19.00 -14.79
C ALA A 196 17.18 -18.45 -16.16
N SER A 197 16.30 -17.71 -16.87
CA SER A 197 16.58 -17.16 -18.19
C SER A 197 17.03 -15.70 -18.20
N HIS A 198 17.09 -15.04 -17.03
CA HIS A 198 17.47 -13.64 -16.84
C HIS A 198 18.54 -13.52 -15.75
#